data_AF-A0A8C2L4Y1-F1
#
_entry.id   AF-A0A8C2L4Y1-F1
#
_cell.length_a   1.000
_cell.length_b   1.000
_cell.length_c   1.000
_cell.angle_alpha   90.00
_cell.angle_beta   90.00
_cell.angle_gamma   90.00
#
_symmetry.space_group_name_H-M   'P 1'
#
loop_
_entity.id
_entity.type
_entity.pdbx_description
1 polymer ?
#
loop_
_entity_poly.entity_id
_entity_poly.type
_entity_poly.pdbx_seq_one_letter_code
_entity_poly.pdbx_strand_id
1 'polypeptide(L)'
;MLFCLSLAWRDEAEGTSRVGGVLKAILNVEQGDGHQGAVILWGAALSWLQRLERKKDAVWEFRFLLVRQDVTSGLLELHSTPWSSCQPLFPDDNRCKEFYNTGRSQRTASSFQIDLSTLLSQKYSELETDENSIYRPCYPCLPHTGVRRYYRPVVLTVRAGDDQICVQVPPALVQRILLNTPPDKLHKTIAPASEVRFIQVVADRISSILTPMKNTFLLTVRSHFQCDDNSIPVIQNFLLLDFISLES
;
A
#
# COMPACT_ATOMS: atom_id res chain seq x y z
N MET A 1 12.99 4.96 -10.34
CA MET A 1 12.66 4.62 -11.75
C MET A 1 13.49 5.50 -12.66
N LEU A 2 14.00 4.96 -13.76
CA LEU A 2 14.93 5.64 -14.68
C LEU A 2 14.23 6.00 -15.97
N PHE A 3 14.48 7.22 -16.46
CA PHE A 3 13.80 7.77 -17.62
C PHE A 3 14.69 8.68 -18.45
N CYS A 4 14.51 8.67 -19.77
CA CYS A 4 14.91 9.75 -20.66
C CYS A 4 13.71 10.67 -20.92
N LEU A 5 13.93 11.97 -21.19
CA LEU A 5 12.85 12.94 -21.34
C LEU A 5 12.64 13.35 -22.79
N SER A 6 11.39 13.24 -23.27
CA SER A 6 11.04 13.61 -24.64
C SER A 6 10.37 15.00 -24.73
N LEU A 7 9.45 15.34 -23.84
CA LEU A 7 8.84 16.68 -23.78
C LEU A 7 8.27 17.00 -22.38
N ALA A 8 8.34 18.26 -21.96
CA ALA A 8 7.69 18.77 -20.75
C ALA A 8 6.59 19.78 -21.13
N TRP A 9 5.38 19.57 -20.63
CA TRP A 9 4.25 20.48 -20.78
C TRP A 9 3.83 21.04 -19.42
N ARG A 10 3.51 22.34 -19.33
CA ARG A 10 3.07 23.01 -18.10
C ARG A 10 1.60 23.40 -18.24
N ASP A 11 0.80 23.11 -17.22
CA ASP A 11 -0.64 23.41 -17.22
C ASP A 11 -1.12 23.85 -15.82
N GLU A 12 -2.11 24.72 -15.78
CA GLU A 12 -2.80 25.12 -14.55
C GLU A 12 -3.94 24.12 -14.30
N ALA A 13 -3.79 23.26 -13.30
CA ALA A 13 -4.78 22.26 -12.98
C ALA A 13 -5.38 22.45 -11.58
N GLU A 14 -6.67 22.12 -11.47
CA GLU A 14 -7.38 22.03 -10.21
C GLU A 14 -6.96 20.76 -9.45
N GLY A 15 -5.98 20.92 -8.55
CA GLY A 15 -5.78 20.01 -7.42
C GLY A 15 -6.49 20.57 -6.20
N THR A 16 -7.34 19.79 -5.53
CA THR A 16 -8.09 20.24 -4.34
C THR A 16 -7.15 20.48 -3.16
N SER A 17 -6.75 21.73 -2.98
CA SER A 17 -6.15 22.29 -1.78
C SER A 17 -7.11 23.31 -1.16
N ARG A 18 -7.07 23.50 0.16
CA ARG A 18 -7.92 24.46 0.90
C ARG A 18 -7.69 25.93 0.50
N VAL A 19 -6.73 26.22 -0.39
CA VAL A 19 -6.21 27.58 -0.67
C VAL A 19 -6.22 27.94 -2.18
N GLY A 20 -6.69 27.06 -3.08
CA GLY A 20 -6.74 27.31 -4.53
C GLY A 20 -6.05 26.23 -5.37
N GLY A 21 -6.01 26.42 -6.69
CA GLY A 21 -5.42 25.48 -7.66
C GLY A 21 -3.91 25.30 -7.47
N VAL A 22 -3.41 24.09 -7.76
CA VAL A 22 -1.99 23.75 -7.63
C VAL A 22 -1.42 23.52 -9.03
N LEU A 23 -0.44 24.33 -9.41
CA LEU A 23 0.27 24.19 -10.68
C LEU A 23 0.85 22.77 -10.85
N LYS A 24 0.72 22.24 -12.07
CA LYS A 24 1.34 20.96 -12.45
C LYS A 24 2.10 21.07 -13.77
N ALA A 25 2.98 20.12 -14.00
CA ALA A 25 3.61 19.90 -15.30
C ALA A 25 3.66 18.41 -15.60
N ILE A 26 3.48 18.04 -16.86
CA ILE A 26 3.50 16.66 -17.33
C ILE A 26 4.78 16.47 -18.13
N LEU A 27 5.58 15.50 -17.71
CA LEU A 27 6.77 15.05 -18.39
C LEU A 27 6.45 13.77 -19.15
N ASN A 28 6.67 13.78 -20.45
CA ASN A 28 6.72 12.55 -21.22
C ASN A 28 8.09 11.92 -21.00
N VAL A 29 8.08 10.68 -20.49
CA VAL A 29 9.26 9.93 -20.13
C VAL A 29 9.34 8.64 -20.92
N GLU A 30 10.55 8.26 -21.30
CA GLU A 30 10.85 7.01 -21.97
C GLU A 30 11.71 6.14 -21.06
N GLN A 31 11.37 4.86 -20.94
CA GLN A 31 12.16 3.86 -20.23
C GLN A 31 13.20 3.19 -21.16
N GLY A 32 14.17 2.48 -20.59
CA GLY A 32 15.26 1.85 -21.36
C GLY A 32 14.78 0.75 -22.32
N ASP A 33 13.55 0.27 -22.17
CA ASP A 33 12.87 -0.68 -23.06
C ASP A 33 11.99 0.00 -24.13
N GLY A 34 12.01 1.33 -24.21
CA GLY A 34 11.25 2.13 -25.16
C GLY A 34 9.81 2.42 -24.76
N HIS A 35 9.34 1.92 -23.60
CA HIS A 35 7.99 2.25 -23.12
C HIS A 35 7.90 3.74 -22.74
N GLN A 36 6.88 4.39 -23.28
CA GLN A 36 6.54 5.77 -22.95
C GLN A 36 5.61 5.80 -21.72
N GLY A 37 5.79 6.80 -20.86
CA GLY A 37 4.95 7.05 -19.71
C GLY A 37 4.88 8.54 -19.38
N ALA A 38 4.11 8.87 -18.34
CA ALA A 38 3.94 10.25 -17.88
C ALA A 38 4.38 10.39 -16.41
N VAL A 39 5.22 11.39 -16.15
CA VAL A 39 5.54 11.87 -14.80
C VAL A 39 4.93 13.24 -14.58
N ILE A 40 4.04 13.37 -13.60
CA ILE A 40 3.34 14.60 -13.24
C ILE A 40 4.06 15.26 -12.07
N LEU A 41 4.64 16.44 -12.31
CA LEU A 41 5.24 17.29 -11.29
C LEU A 41 4.21 18.22 -10.67
N TRP A 42 4.22 18.35 -9.34
CA TRP A 42 3.30 19.18 -8.57
C TRP A 42 4.05 20.23 -7.74
N GLY A 43 3.53 21.46 -7.69
CA GLY A 43 3.98 22.49 -6.75
C GLY A 43 5.50 22.71 -6.75
N ALA A 44 6.17 22.47 -5.62
CA ALA A 44 7.61 22.69 -5.47
C ALA A 44 8.48 21.85 -6.45
N ALA A 45 7.98 20.69 -6.91
CA ALA A 45 8.68 19.86 -7.89
C ALA A 45 8.82 20.55 -9.26
N LEU A 46 8.02 21.58 -9.54
CA LEU A 46 8.14 22.39 -10.76
C LEU A 46 9.48 23.12 -10.86
N SER A 47 10.17 23.34 -9.74
CA SER A 47 11.54 23.88 -9.73
C SER A 47 12.52 23.00 -10.51
N TRP A 48 12.21 21.72 -10.74
CA TRP A 48 13.07 20.81 -11.49
C TRP A 48 13.00 21.00 -13.00
N LEU A 49 11.95 21.65 -13.52
CA LEU A 49 11.73 21.76 -14.96
C LEU A 49 12.91 22.39 -15.69
N GLN A 50 13.48 23.47 -15.15
CA GLN A 50 14.62 24.14 -15.78
C GLN A 50 15.84 23.22 -15.94
N ARG A 51 16.17 22.41 -14.92
CA ARG A 51 17.31 21.50 -15.00
C ARG A 51 17.04 20.29 -15.90
N LEU A 52 15.79 19.85 -15.97
CA LEU A 52 15.34 18.75 -16.83
C LEU A 52 15.39 19.18 -18.30
N GLU A 53 14.90 20.38 -18.62
CA GLU A 53 14.95 20.96 -19.97
C GLU A 53 16.38 21.21 -20.45
N ARG A 54 17.31 21.56 -19.55
CA ARG A 54 18.71 21.77 -19.91
C ARG A 54 19.45 20.47 -20.26
N LYS A 55 18.97 19.32 -19.79
CA LYS A 55 19.61 18.01 -20.01
C LYS A 55 18.57 16.97 -20.42
N LYS A 56 17.89 17.19 -21.55
CA LYS A 56 16.84 16.29 -22.06
C LYS A 56 17.37 14.91 -22.41
N ASP A 57 18.58 14.85 -22.95
CA ASP A 57 19.22 13.60 -23.39
C ASP A 57 19.89 12.81 -22.24
N ALA A 58 19.79 13.29 -21.01
CA ALA A 58 20.33 12.59 -19.84
C ALA A 58 19.33 11.53 -19.34
N VAL A 59 19.86 10.44 -18.78
CA VAL A 59 19.05 9.50 -18.01
C VAL A 59 18.83 10.09 -16.62
N TRP A 60 17.56 10.25 -16.25
CA TRP A 60 17.13 10.81 -14.98
C TRP A 60 16.61 9.72 -14.05
N GLU A 61 17.05 9.77 -12.81
CA GLU A 61 16.49 8.97 -11.74
C GLU A 61 15.45 9.79 -10.97
N PHE A 62 14.23 9.27 -10.96
CA PHE A 62 13.17 9.73 -10.09
C PHE A 62 12.94 8.72 -8.96
N ARG A 63 12.86 9.22 -7.72
CA ARG A 63 12.55 8.42 -6.52
C ARG A 63 11.30 8.94 -5.84
N PHE A 64 10.66 8.05 -5.07
CA PHE A 64 9.49 8.35 -4.24
C PHE A 64 8.33 8.98 -5.03
N LEU A 65 8.08 8.46 -6.24
CA LEU A 65 6.91 8.80 -7.05
C LEU A 65 5.69 8.01 -6.58
N LEU A 66 4.52 8.64 -6.64
CA LEU A 66 3.23 7.99 -6.40
C LEU A 66 2.69 7.44 -7.72
N VAL A 67 2.39 6.15 -7.78
CA VAL A 67 1.72 5.53 -8.93
C VAL A 67 0.22 5.71 -8.80
N ARG A 68 -0.42 6.24 -9.83
CA ARG A 68 -1.88 6.24 -9.99
C ARG A 68 -2.25 5.57 -11.29
N GLN A 69 -3.41 4.94 -11.30
CA GLN A 69 -4.01 4.50 -12.54
C GLN A 69 -5.07 5.54 -12.90
N ASP A 70 -4.93 6.15 -14.08
CA ASP A 70 -5.97 7.02 -14.61
C ASP A 70 -7.22 6.17 -14.90
N VAL A 71 -8.36 6.61 -14.40
CA VAL A 71 -9.61 5.85 -14.47
C VAL A 71 -10.19 5.87 -15.89
N THR A 72 -9.79 6.85 -16.71
CA THR A 72 -10.33 7.09 -18.05
C THR A 72 -9.54 6.36 -19.12
N SER A 73 -8.21 6.41 -19.05
CA SER A 73 -7.28 5.82 -20.02
C SER A 73 -6.69 4.49 -19.57
N GLY A 74 -6.78 4.15 -18.27
CA GLY A 74 -6.18 2.96 -17.68
C GLY A 74 -4.65 3.02 -17.58
N LEU A 75 -4.03 4.12 -18.03
CA LEU A 75 -2.58 4.31 -18.03
C LEU A 75 -2.05 4.59 -16.61
N LEU A 76 -0.83 4.12 -16.35
CA LEU A 76 -0.14 4.38 -15.10
C LEU A 76 0.51 5.77 -15.14
N GLU A 77 0.02 6.67 -14.30
CA GLU A 77 0.54 8.00 -14.07
C GLU A 77 1.47 8.01 -12.85
N LEU A 78 2.61 8.69 -12.97
CA LEU A 78 3.58 8.79 -11.90
C LEU A 78 3.63 10.22 -11.35
N HIS A 79 3.20 10.45 -10.12
CA HIS A 79 3.08 11.77 -9.54
C HIS A 79 4.25 12.07 -8.59
N SER A 80 4.84 13.26 -8.70
CA SER A 80 5.81 13.74 -7.72
C SER A 80 5.15 13.99 -6.37
N THR A 81 5.88 13.72 -5.30
CA THR A 81 5.52 13.99 -3.90
C THR A 81 6.53 14.95 -3.26
N PRO A 82 6.25 15.52 -2.07
CA PRO A 82 7.22 16.35 -1.35
C PRO A 82 8.58 15.67 -1.02
N TRP A 83 8.65 14.32 -1.00
CA TRP A 83 9.89 13.56 -0.82
C TRP A 83 10.48 13.08 -2.14
N SER A 84 9.83 13.35 -3.27
CA SER A 84 10.37 12.96 -4.56
C SER A 84 11.72 13.61 -4.78
N SER A 85 12.67 12.83 -5.26
CA SER A 85 13.96 13.32 -5.71
C SER A 85 14.07 13.10 -7.21
N CYS A 86 14.75 14.02 -7.88
CA CYS A 86 15.05 13.94 -9.29
C CYS A 86 16.53 14.30 -9.46
N GLN A 87 17.31 13.41 -10.05
CA GLN A 87 18.74 13.61 -10.27
C GLN A 87 19.21 12.95 -11.58
N PRO A 88 20.16 13.56 -12.30
CA PRO A 88 20.71 12.95 -13.49
C PRO A 88 21.67 11.82 -13.10
N LEU A 89 21.67 10.73 -13.85
CA LEU A 89 22.72 9.72 -13.76
C LEU A 89 23.93 10.13 -14.59
N PHE A 90 25.12 9.76 -14.11
CA PHE A 90 26.34 9.90 -14.87
C PHE A 90 26.43 8.81 -15.95
N PRO A 91 27.03 9.09 -17.13
CA PRO A 91 27.21 8.08 -18.17
C PRO A 91 27.99 6.82 -17.71
N ASP A 92 28.87 6.99 -16.72
CA ASP A 92 29.67 5.89 -16.18
C ASP A 92 28.89 4.97 -15.22
N ASP A 93 27.72 5.41 -14.73
CA ASP A 93 26.85 4.63 -13.85
C ASP A 93 26.36 3.36 -14.56
N ASN A 94 26.54 2.20 -13.93
CA ASN A 94 26.11 0.92 -14.50
C ASN A 94 24.63 0.92 -14.87
N ARG A 95 23.79 1.63 -14.11
CA ARG A 95 22.35 1.75 -14.36
C ARG A 95 22.04 2.58 -15.60
N CYS A 96 22.88 3.57 -15.91
CA CYS A 96 22.80 4.35 -17.14
C CYS A 96 23.20 3.49 -18.35
N LYS A 97 24.26 2.68 -18.21
CA LYS A 97 24.69 1.71 -19.23
C LYS A 97 23.62 0.66 -19.50
N GLU A 98 23.03 0.09 -18.44
CA GLU A 98 21.90 -0.85 -18.53
C GLU A 98 20.70 -0.23 -19.26
N PHE A 99 20.33 1.01 -18.92
CA PHE A 99 19.24 1.73 -19.59
C PHE A 99 19.42 1.78 -21.12
N TYR A 100 20.63 2.08 -21.60
CA TYR A 100 20.93 2.10 -23.04
C TYR A 100 21.09 0.71 -23.65
N ASN A 101 21.54 -0.29 -22.88
CA ASN A 101 21.73 -1.66 -23.34
C ASN A 101 20.40 -2.41 -23.51
N THR A 102 19.42 -2.16 -22.64
CA THR A 102 18.07 -2.73 -22.73
C THR A 102 17.40 -2.39 -24.06
N GLY A 103 17.58 -1.16 -24.55
CA GLY A 103 17.03 -0.70 -25.83
C GLY A 103 17.67 -1.34 -27.07
N ARG A 104 18.82 -2.02 -26.91
CA ARG A 104 19.52 -2.71 -28.00
C ARG A 104 19.23 -4.21 -28.09
N SER A 105 18.75 -4.85 -27.02
CA SER A 105 18.84 -6.33 -26.94
C SER A 105 17.55 -7.13 -27.00
N GLN A 106 16.34 -6.65 -26.69
CA GLN A 106 15.17 -7.56 -26.62
C GLN A 106 13.83 -6.94 -27.05
N ARG A 107 13.24 -7.52 -28.10
CA ARG A 107 11.83 -7.40 -28.55
C ARG A 107 10.94 -8.48 -27.91
N THR A 108 11.27 -8.94 -26.71
CA THR A 108 10.53 -10.00 -26.02
C THR A 108 9.93 -9.45 -24.74
N ALA A 109 8.60 -9.40 -24.74
CA ALA A 109 7.70 -8.96 -23.68
C ALA A 109 8.29 -9.02 -22.27
N SER A 110 8.68 -7.87 -21.73
CA SER A 110 8.97 -7.69 -20.31
C SER A 110 7.73 -7.18 -19.60
N SER A 111 7.04 -8.08 -18.92
CA SER A 111 5.95 -7.75 -18.00
C SER A 111 6.48 -6.82 -16.92
N PHE A 112 5.81 -5.68 -16.73
CA PHE A 112 6.03 -4.77 -15.62
C PHE A 112 5.74 -5.47 -14.30
N GLN A 113 6.78 -5.94 -13.61
CA GLN A 113 6.63 -6.57 -12.30
C GLN A 113 6.92 -5.51 -11.23
N ILE A 114 5.90 -4.72 -10.87
CA ILE A 114 5.92 -4.08 -9.56
C ILE A 114 5.75 -5.19 -8.54
N ASP A 115 6.65 -5.23 -7.56
CA ASP A 115 6.56 -6.16 -6.44
C ASP A 115 5.19 -6.01 -5.76
N LEU A 116 4.51 -7.15 -5.60
CA LEU A 116 3.24 -7.24 -4.89
C LEU A 116 3.35 -6.58 -3.52
N SER A 117 4.52 -6.62 -2.87
CA SER A 117 4.76 -5.94 -1.59
C SER A 117 4.62 -4.42 -1.69
N THR A 118 5.02 -3.81 -2.81
CA THR A 118 4.92 -2.36 -3.04
C THR A 118 3.47 -1.96 -3.32
N LEU A 119 2.70 -2.80 -4.00
CA LEU A 119 1.25 -2.62 -4.21
C LEU A 119 0.44 -2.85 -2.92
N LEU A 120 0.87 -3.79 -2.07
CA LEU A 120 0.19 -4.13 -0.82
C LEU A 120 0.56 -3.18 0.34
N SER A 121 1.80 -2.68 0.38
CA SER A 121 2.26 -1.69 1.37
C SER A 121 1.51 -0.36 1.25
N GLN A 122 0.92 -0.08 0.09
CA GLN A 122 0.09 1.11 -0.11
C GLN A 122 -1.24 1.04 0.62
N LYS A 123 -1.73 -0.14 1.02
CA LYS A 123 -3.10 -0.26 1.49
C LYS A 123 -3.29 0.11 2.97
N TYR A 124 -2.34 -0.16 3.87
CA TYR A 124 -2.51 0.18 5.29
C TYR A 124 -1.15 0.34 6.00
N SER A 125 -0.67 1.58 6.15
CA SER A 125 0.45 1.91 7.05
C SER A 125 -0.12 2.40 8.39
N GLU A 126 0.43 1.90 9.50
CA GLU A 126 0.08 2.42 10.82
C GLU A 126 0.55 3.88 10.93
N LEU A 127 -0.37 4.78 11.27
CA LEU A 127 -0.09 6.21 11.37
C LEU A 127 0.47 6.53 12.75
N GLU A 128 1.70 7.05 12.78
CA GLU A 128 2.27 7.64 13.99
C GLU A 128 1.67 9.02 14.26
N THR A 129 1.64 9.43 15.53
CA THR A 129 1.31 10.79 15.93
C THR A 129 2.57 11.56 16.32
N ASP A 130 2.58 12.88 16.12
CA ASP A 130 3.61 13.76 16.68
C ASP A 130 3.35 14.05 18.18
N GLU A 131 4.21 14.89 18.77
CA GLU A 131 4.15 15.31 20.18
C GLU A 131 2.81 15.96 20.56
N ASN A 132 2.07 16.47 19.58
CA ASN A 132 0.79 17.14 19.77
C ASN A 132 -0.40 16.19 19.51
N SER A 133 -0.16 14.87 19.40
CA SER A 133 -1.17 13.86 19.07
C SER A 133 -1.82 14.06 17.69
N ILE A 134 -1.16 14.78 16.78
CA ILE A 134 -1.62 14.95 15.40
C ILE A 134 -1.07 13.79 14.57
N TYR A 135 -1.94 13.10 13.83
CA TYR A 135 -1.50 12.01 12.93
C TYR A 135 -0.55 12.57 11.87
N ARG A 136 0.63 11.97 11.78
CA ARG A 136 1.55 12.22 10.68
C ARG A 136 0.86 11.83 9.36
N PRO A 137 1.02 12.60 8.29
CA PRO A 137 0.34 12.25 7.05
C PRO A 137 0.90 10.95 6.47
N CYS A 138 0.02 10.01 6.10
CA CYS A 138 0.39 8.89 5.24
C CYS A 138 0.46 9.40 3.81
N TYR A 139 1.68 9.68 3.34
CA TYR A 139 1.89 10.19 1.99
C TYR A 139 1.50 9.20 0.88
N PRO A 140 1.67 7.86 1.04
CA PRO A 140 1.07 6.88 0.13
C PRO A 140 -0.47 6.94 0.06
N CYS A 141 -1.13 7.43 1.10
CA CYS A 141 -2.58 7.49 1.19
C CYS A 141 -3.18 8.72 0.47
N LEU A 142 -2.37 9.67 0.00
CA LEU A 142 -2.86 10.89 -0.66
C LEU A 142 -3.68 10.58 -1.94
N PRO A 143 -4.87 11.19 -2.10
CA PRO A 143 -5.31 12.42 -1.46
C PRO A 143 -6.23 12.14 -0.26
N HIS A 144 -6.30 10.90 0.23
CA HIS A 144 -7.14 10.54 1.36
C HIS A 144 -6.56 11.19 2.62
N THR A 145 -7.24 12.22 3.09
CA THR A 145 -6.95 12.92 4.35
C THR A 145 -7.73 12.34 5.52
N GLY A 146 -8.64 11.41 5.26
CA GLY A 146 -9.43 10.73 6.28
C GLY A 146 -8.60 9.72 7.05
N VAL A 147 -8.51 9.88 8.35
CA VAL A 147 -7.98 8.85 9.25
C VAL A 147 -9.07 7.82 9.49
N ARG A 148 -8.75 6.55 9.28
CA ARG A 148 -9.60 5.41 9.64
C ARG A 148 -8.87 4.55 10.65
N ARG A 149 -9.58 4.11 11.69
CA ARG A 149 -9.04 3.14 12.63
C ARG A 149 -9.36 1.74 12.15
N TYR A 150 -8.41 0.84 12.33
CA TYR A 150 -8.52 -0.58 12.03
C TYR A 150 -8.07 -1.37 13.24
N TYR A 151 -8.61 -2.58 13.42
CA TYR A 151 -8.01 -3.52 14.37
C TYR A 151 -6.62 -3.91 13.89
N ARG A 152 -5.69 -4.11 14.81
CA ARG A 152 -4.39 -4.69 14.46
C ARG A 152 -4.57 -6.15 14.03
N PRO A 153 -3.72 -6.67 13.14
CA PRO A 153 -3.66 -8.11 12.89
C PRO A 153 -3.39 -8.84 14.20
N VAL A 154 -4.00 -10.01 14.38
CA VAL A 154 -3.82 -10.83 15.59
C VAL A 154 -3.43 -12.25 15.22
N VAL A 155 -2.84 -12.97 16.17
CA VAL A 155 -2.55 -14.39 16.05
C VAL A 155 -3.58 -15.17 16.84
N LEU A 156 -4.31 -16.06 16.17
CA LEU A 156 -5.25 -16.97 16.80
C LEU A 156 -4.58 -18.34 16.96
N THR A 157 -4.46 -18.80 18.19
CA THR A 157 -4.03 -20.18 18.48
C THR A 157 -5.25 -21.09 18.45
N VAL A 158 -5.28 -21.99 17.47
CA VAL A 158 -6.36 -22.96 17.28
C VAL A 158 -5.88 -24.29 17.80
N ARG A 159 -6.66 -24.93 18.69
CA ARG A 159 -6.33 -26.24 19.27
C ARG A 159 -7.37 -27.27 18.86
N ALA A 160 -6.92 -28.42 18.40
CA ALA A 160 -7.74 -29.58 18.10
C ALA A 160 -7.10 -30.82 18.76
N GLY A 161 -7.66 -31.25 19.91
CA GLY A 161 -7.00 -32.26 20.75
C GLY A 161 -5.67 -31.73 21.30
N ASP A 162 -4.60 -32.50 21.10
CA ASP A 162 -3.23 -32.12 21.49
C ASP A 162 -2.52 -31.25 20.44
N ASP A 163 -3.07 -31.18 19.23
CA ASP A 163 -2.51 -30.38 18.15
C ASP A 163 -2.91 -28.91 18.30
N GLN A 164 -1.97 -28.01 18.06
CA GLN A 164 -2.22 -26.58 18.00
C GLN A 164 -1.52 -25.93 16.82
N ILE A 165 -2.20 -24.98 16.19
CA ILE A 165 -1.65 -24.14 15.12
C ILE A 165 -1.84 -22.67 15.44
N CYS A 166 -0.87 -21.84 15.02
CA CYS A 166 -0.96 -20.39 15.10
C CYS A 166 -1.40 -19.85 13.74
N VAL A 167 -2.53 -19.14 13.71
CA VAL A 167 -3.13 -18.59 12.49
C VAL A 167 -3.10 -17.06 12.55
N GLN A 168 -2.47 -16.44 11.56
CA GLN A 168 -2.49 -14.99 11.37
C GLN A 168 -3.88 -14.54 10.91
N VAL A 169 -4.45 -13.54 11.57
CA VAL A 169 -5.78 -13.03 11.28
C VAL A 169 -5.67 -11.58 10.78
N PRO A 170 -6.00 -11.31 9.50
CA PRO A 170 -6.03 -9.96 8.95
C PRO A 170 -7.02 -9.03 9.66
N PRO A 171 -6.77 -7.70 9.71
CA PRO A 171 -7.65 -6.71 10.34
C PRO A 171 -9.13 -6.80 9.97
N ALA A 172 -9.43 -7.03 8.70
CA ALA A 172 -10.80 -7.15 8.21
C ALA A 172 -11.52 -8.37 8.81
N LEU A 173 -10.82 -9.49 8.98
CA LEU A 173 -11.37 -10.69 9.60
C LEU A 173 -11.48 -10.53 11.11
N VAL A 174 -10.55 -9.83 11.76
CA VAL A 174 -10.68 -9.47 13.19
C VAL A 174 -11.98 -8.72 13.41
N GLN A 175 -12.24 -7.66 12.64
CA GLN A 175 -13.49 -6.91 12.76
C GLN A 175 -14.72 -7.80 12.57
N ARG A 176 -14.70 -8.71 11.60
CA ARG A 176 -15.81 -9.63 11.35
C ARG A 176 -16.03 -10.62 12.49
N ILE A 177 -14.96 -11.17 13.06
CA ILE A 177 -15.02 -12.05 14.25
C ILE A 177 -15.63 -11.30 15.44
N LEU A 178 -15.30 -10.01 15.58
CA LEU A 178 -15.83 -9.10 16.60
C LEU A 178 -17.18 -8.48 16.19
N LEU A 179 -18.02 -9.25 15.50
CA LEU A 179 -19.40 -8.88 15.13
C LEU A 179 -19.50 -7.61 14.26
N ASN A 180 -18.51 -7.38 13.41
CA ASN A 180 -18.38 -6.18 12.58
C ASN A 180 -18.32 -4.85 13.36
N THR A 181 -18.02 -4.90 14.66
CA THR A 181 -17.96 -3.72 15.53
C THR A 181 -16.84 -2.78 15.08
N PRO A 182 -17.13 -1.55 14.66
CA PRO A 182 -16.09 -0.63 14.19
C PRO A 182 -15.24 -0.13 15.37
N PRO A 183 -13.91 -0.06 15.21
CA PRO A 183 -13.00 0.30 16.30
C PRO A 183 -13.27 1.70 16.87
N ASP A 184 -13.74 2.63 16.03
CA ASP A 184 -14.10 4.00 16.45
C ASP A 184 -15.31 4.10 17.37
N LYS A 185 -16.10 3.03 17.50
CA LYS A 185 -17.32 3.02 18.32
C LYS A 185 -17.19 2.20 19.60
N LEU A 186 -16.03 1.60 19.90
CA LEU A 186 -15.86 0.71 21.06
C LEU A 186 -16.31 1.36 22.38
N HIS A 187 -16.01 2.64 22.58
CA HIS A 187 -16.38 3.38 23.80
C HIS A 187 -17.79 3.99 23.76
N LYS A 188 -18.51 3.88 22.63
CA LYS A 188 -19.88 4.39 22.48
C LYS A 188 -20.89 3.35 23.00
N THR A 189 -22.04 3.82 23.44
CA THR A 189 -23.18 2.98 23.78
C THR A 189 -23.84 2.43 22.53
N ILE A 190 -24.43 1.24 22.63
CA ILE A 190 -25.07 0.56 21.48
C ILE A 190 -26.36 1.27 21.08
N ALA A 191 -27.06 1.86 22.05
CA ALA A 191 -28.27 2.64 21.85
C ALA A 191 -28.29 3.85 22.79
N PRO A 192 -29.03 4.93 22.45
CA PRO A 192 -29.07 6.18 23.24
C PRO A 192 -29.54 6.02 24.70
N ALA A 193 -30.22 4.92 25.03
CA ALA A 193 -30.70 4.60 26.38
C ALA A 193 -30.05 3.34 26.98
N SER A 194 -29.05 2.75 26.32
CA SER A 194 -28.37 1.55 26.80
C SER A 194 -27.13 1.91 27.59
N GLU A 195 -26.94 1.30 28.75
CA GLU A 195 -25.68 1.36 29.51
C GLU A 195 -24.58 0.48 28.89
N VAL A 196 -24.95 -0.37 27.93
CA VAL A 196 -24.02 -1.32 27.31
C VAL A 196 -23.22 -0.62 26.21
N ARG A 197 -21.90 -0.71 26.32
CA ARG A 197 -20.94 -0.19 25.34
C ARG A 197 -20.53 -1.29 24.37
N PHE A 198 -20.16 -0.90 23.14
CA PHE A 198 -19.65 -1.83 22.14
C PHE A 198 -18.45 -2.64 22.64
N ILE A 199 -17.59 -2.07 23.49
CA ILE A 199 -16.47 -2.79 24.10
C ILE A 199 -16.90 -3.99 24.95
N GLN A 200 -18.06 -3.93 25.62
CA GLN A 200 -18.60 -5.05 26.39
C GLN A 200 -19.05 -6.17 25.46
N VAL A 201 -19.74 -5.83 24.36
CA VAL A 201 -20.13 -6.80 23.32
C VAL A 201 -18.92 -7.50 22.72
N VAL A 202 -17.86 -6.75 22.42
CA VAL A 202 -16.59 -7.31 21.92
C VAL A 202 -15.95 -8.23 22.96
N ALA A 203 -15.90 -7.82 24.22
CA ALA A 203 -15.33 -8.64 25.29
C ALA A 203 -16.13 -9.95 25.50
N ASP A 204 -17.46 -9.87 25.51
CA ASP A 204 -18.34 -11.03 25.64
C ASP A 204 -18.18 -11.97 24.45
N ARG A 205 -18.03 -11.44 23.24
CA ARG A 205 -17.75 -12.23 22.04
C ARG A 205 -16.41 -12.94 22.13
N ILE A 206 -15.36 -12.26 22.55
CA ILE A 206 -14.02 -12.86 22.72
C ILE A 206 -14.09 -13.96 23.80
N SER A 207 -14.72 -13.67 24.93
CA SER A 207 -14.93 -14.63 26.01
C SER A 207 -15.67 -15.88 25.52
N SER A 208 -16.73 -15.70 24.72
CA SER A 208 -17.45 -16.80 24.08
C SER A 208 -16.53 -17.64 23.18
N ILE A 209 -15.77 -17.00 22.28
CA ILE A 209 -14.84 -17.70 21.38
C ILE A 209 -13.79 -18.51 22.15
N LEU A 210 -13.27 -17.96 23.24
CA LEU A 210 -12.22 -18.62 24.05
C LEU A 210 -12.77 -19.68 25.01
N THR A 211 -14.11 -19.78 25.19
CA THR A 211 -14.72 -20.75 26.10
C THR A 211 -14.74 -22.15 25.46
N PRO A 212 -13.96 -23.13 25.96
CA PRO A 212 -13.69 -24.38 25.25
C PRO A 212 -14.91 -25.30 25.09
N MET A 213 -15.89 -25.21 25.99
CA MET A 213 -17.00 -26.15 26.05
C MET A 213 -18.20 -25.79 25.16
N LYS A 214 -18.19 -24.64 24.48
CA LYS A 214 -19.42 -24.09 23.87
C LYS A 214 -19.43 -23.99 22.36
N ASN A 215 -18.27 -23.96 21.70
CA ASN A 215 -18.23 -23.51 20.32
C ASN A 215 -17.33 -24.36 19.43
N THR A 216 -17.93 -24.90 18.36
CA THR A 216 -17.21 -25.42 17.20
C THR A 216 -17.08 -24.33 16.15
N PHE A 217 -15.88 -24.16 15.61
CA PHE A 217 -15.60 -23.17 14.57
C PHE A 217 -15.05 -23.85 13.32
N LEU A 218 -15.49 -23.41 12.16
CA LEU A 218 -14.90 -23.78 10.87
C LEU A 218 -13.99 -22.64 10.41
N LEU A 219 -12.72 -22.98 10.20
CA LEU A 219 -11.70 -22.03 9.77
C LEU A 219 -11.20 -22.44 8.38
N THR A 220 -11.26 -21.50 7.44
CA THR A 220 -10.59 -21.65 6.14
C THR A 220 -9.24 -20.94 6.23
N VAL A 221 -8.16 -21.70 6.11
CA VAL A 221 -6.79 -21.19 6.24
C VAL A 221 -6.01 -21.38 4.95
N ARG A 222 -5.17 -20.40 4.61
CA ARG A 222 -4.14 -20.50 3.57
C ARG A 222 -2.81 -20.79 4.22
N SER A 223 -2.20 -21.90 3.83
CA SER A 223 -0.84 -22.22 4.27
C SER A 223 0.20 -21.53 3.36
N HIS A 224 1.24 -20.99 3.97
CA HIS A 224 2.40 -20.42 3.31
C HIS A 224 3.64 -21.13 3.83
N PHE A 225 4.34 -21.82 2.93
CA PHE A 225 5.56 -22.54 3.22
C PHE A 225 6.76 -21.73 2.76
N GLN A 226 7.78 -21.64 3.62
CA GLN A 226 9.11 -21.24 3.22
C GLN A 226 9.96 -22.49 3.19
N CYS A 227 10.43 -22.86 2.00
CA CYS A 227 11.30 -24.02 1.80
C CYS A 227 12.78 -23.60 1.80
N ASP A 228 13.64 -24.55 2.15
CA ASP A 228 15.07 -24.44 1.91
C ASP A 228 15.42 -24.71 0.43
N ASP A 229 16.72 -24.70 0.13
CA ASP A 229 17.26 -24.95 -1.21
C ASP A 229 16.91 -26.35 -1.77
N ASN A 230 16.52 -27.30 -0.91
CA ASN A 230 16.09 -28.65 -1.28
C ASN A 230 14.57 -28.78 -1.41
N SER A 231 13.84 -27.66 -1.38
CA SER A 231 12.37 -27.63 -1.37
C SER A 231 11.74 -28.27 -0.13
N ILE A 232 12.50 -28.43 0.97
CA ILE A 232 11.98 -28.94 2.25
C ILE A 232 11.36 -27.77 3.01
N PRO A 233 10.09 -27.85 3.46
CA PRO A 233 9.45 -26.78 4.20
C PRO A 233 10.12 -26.59 5.57
N VAL A 234 10.69 -25.41 5.81
CA VAL A 234 11.36 -25.03 7.07
C VAL A 234 10.43 -24.22 7.97
N ILE A 235 9.58 -23.38 7.37
CA ILE A 235 8.60 -22.57 8.09
C ILE A 235 7.24 -22.77 7.43
N GLN A 236 6.22 -22.99 8.26
CA GLN A 236 4.83 -23.04 7.85
C GLN A 236 4.04 -21.97 8.60
N ASN A 237 3.47 -21.03 7.85
CA ASN A 237 2.59 -20.00 8.38
C ASN A 237 1.17 -20.22 7.88
N PHE A 238 0.18 -19.91 8.72
CA PHE A 238 -1.23 -19.98 8.33
C PHE A 238 -1.82 -18.57 8.34
N LEU A 239 -2.54 -18.22 7.27
CA LEU A 239 -3.33 -17.00 7.17
C LEU A 239 -4.81 -17.36 7.15
N LEU A 240 -5.61 -16.75 8.02
CA LEU A 240 -7.05 -16.93 8.01
C LEU A 240 -7.66 -16.28 6.77
N LEU A 241 -8.46 -17.03 6.04
CA LEU A 241 -9.30 -16.54 4.94
C LEU A 241 -10.75 -16.40 5.39
N ASP A 242 -11.23 -17.34 6.21
CA ASP A 242 -12.61 -17.36 6.68
C ASP A 242 -12.74 -17.95 8.09
N PHE A 243 -13.76 -17.52 8.82
CA PHE A 243 -14.06 -17.89 10.21
C PHE A 243 -15.56 -17.96 10.38
N ILE A 244 -16.08 -19.15 10.63
CA ILE A 244 -17.50 -19.42 10.79
C ILE A 244 -17.75 -20.06 12.14
N SER A 245 -18.70 -19.52 12.89
CA SER A 245 -19.24 -20.14 14.10
C SER A 245 -20.28 -21.17 13.70
N LEU A 246 -20.07 -22.42 14.06
CA LEU A 246 -21.10 -23.45 13.93
C LEU A 246 -21.90 -23.44 15.23
N GLU A 247 -22.98 -22.66 15.23
CA GLU A 247 -23.96 -22.72 16.33
C GLU A 247 -24.62 -24.10 16.30
N SER A 248 -24.53 -24.84 17.41
CA SER A 248 -25.29 -26.06 17.67
C SER A 248 -26.60 -25.74 18.37
#